data_AF-A0A495JDP8-F1
#
_entry.id   AF-A0A495JDP8-F1
#
_cell.length_a   1.000
_cell.length_b   1.000
_cell.length_c   1.000
_cell.angle_alpha   90.00
_cell.angle_beta   90.00
_cell.angle_gamma   90.00
#
_symmetry.space_group_name_H-M   'P 1'
#
loop_
_entity.id
_entity.type
_entity.pdbx_description
1 polymer ?
#
loop_
_entity_poly.entity_id
_entity_poly.type
_entity_poly.pdbx_seq_one_letter_code
_entity_poly.pdbx_strand_id
1 'polypeptide(L)'
;MPPRTRAVPTRRAEVAAGPVPAPVRPTRAELAQAYGRTIPDLIAPGLDVLFCGINPGLYSAAIGRHFGRPGNRFWPALHRGGFTPRLLGPTDQAELLGYGLGITDLVERATARAEELTPDELAEGGRRLLAKVRRHRPAWVAVVGVTAYRVAFDRRRAALGRQPEGLGGAGLWVLPNPSGLNAHYTPDRLADTFAELRAVVHAGRDERGRSGGAVHSGS
;
A
#
# COMPACT_ATOMS: atom_id res chain seq x y z
N MET A 1 -13.95 64.86 -15.86
CA MET A 1 -13.43 63.65 -16.54
C MET A 1 -12.27 63.10 -15.72
N PRO A 2 -12.35 61.88 -15.16
CA PRO A 2 -11.22 61.24 -14.48
C PRO A 2 -10.23 60.63 -15.50
N PRO A 3 -8.93 60.55 -15.19
CA PRO A 3 -7.95 59.94 -16.08
C PRO A 3 -8.11 58.41 -16.12
N ARG A 4 -7.97 57.85 -17.33
CA ARG A 4 -8.08 56.43 -17.63
C ARG A 4 -6.93 55.64 -16.98
N THR A 5 -7.26 54.72 -16.08
CA THR A 5 -6.32 53.75 -15.50
C THR A 5 -5.85 52.78 -16.58
N ARG A 6 -4.53 52.73 -16.82
CA ARG A 6 -3.90 51.79 -17.76
C ARG A 6 -3.77 50.43 -17.08
N ALA A 7 -4.46 49.42 -17.59
CA ALA A 7 -4.33 48.04 -17.11
C ALA A 7 -2.92 47.50 -17.43
N VAL A 8 -2.27 46.91 -16.43
CA VAL A 8 -1.01 46.18 -16.56
C VAL A 8 -1.35 44.72 -16.91
N PRO A 9 -0.82 44.13 -18.00
CA PRO A 9 -1.08 42.73 -18.29
C PRO A 9 -0.17 41.85 -17.42
N THR A 10 -0.72 41.15 -16.44
CA THR A 10 -0.03 40.06 -15.75
C THR A 10 0.00 38.84 -16.65
N ARG A 11 1.09 38.64 -17.42
CA ARG A 11 1.40 37.33 -17.99
C ARG A 11 1.84 36.40 -16.85
N ARG A 12 1.00 35.44 -16.50
CA ARG A 12 1.41 34.28 -15.71
C ARG A 12 2.36 33.46 -16.58
N ALA A 13 3.64 33.42 -16.22
CA ALA A 13 4.57 32.49 -16.84
C ALA A 13 4.16 31.07 -16.43
N GLU A 14 3.65 30.29 -17.39
CA GLU A 14 3.64 28.83 -17.27
C GLU A 14 5.09 28.37 -17.25
N VAL A 15 5.55 27.94 -16.08
CA VAL A 15 6.81 27.22 -15.98
C VAL A 15 6.55 25.83 -16.54
N ALA A 16 6.95 25.62 -17.79
CA ALA A 16 6.98 24.29 -18.38
C ALA A 16 7.85 23.40 -17.47
N ALA A 17 7.21 22.44 -16.80
CA ALA A 17 7.93 21.43 -16.05
C ALA A 17 8.77 20.63 -17.04
N GLY A 18 10.10 20.79 -16.95
CA GLY A 18 11.04 19.99 -17.73
C GLY A 18 10.81 18.49 -17.50
N PRO A 19 11.29 17.63 -18.41
CA PRO A 19 11.11 16.18 -18.27
C PRO A 19 11.65 15.72 -16.92
N VAL A 20 10.78 15.10 -16.12
CA VAL A 20 11.17 14.48 -14.84
C VAL A 20 12.23 13.43 -15.17
N PRO A 21 13.44 13.51 -14.60
CA PRO A 21 14.49 12.54 -14.88
C PRO A 21 13.99 11.14 -14.52
N ALA A 22 14.20 10.18 -15.42
CA ALA A 22 13.87 8.80 -15.16
C ALA A 22 14.55 8.35 -13.86
N PRO A 23 13.87 7.61 -12.97
CA PRO A 23 14.45 7.20 -11.70
C PRO A 23 15.72 6.39 -11.96
N VAL A 24 16.86 6.93 -11.54
CA VAL A 24 18.17 6.29 -11.66
C VAL A 24 18.12 4.98 -10.89
N ARG A 25 18.44 3.87 -11.55
CA ARG A 25 18.52 2.57 -10.89
C ARG A 25 19.63 2.63 -9.84
N PRO A 26 19.38 2.23 -8.58
CA PRO A 26 20.40 2.20 -7.56
C PRO A 26 21.61 1.37 -7.98
N THR A 27 22.79 1.91 -7.72
CA THR A 27 24.07 1.21 -7.85
C THR A 27 24.16 0.06 -6.84
N ARG A 28 25.09 -0.87 -7.07
CA ARG A 28 25.37 -1.96 -6.12
C ARG A 28 25.76 -1.45 -4.73
N ALA A 29 26.50 -0.33 -4.68
CA ALA A 29 26.90 0.29 -3.42
C ALA A 29 25.69 0.84 -2.66
N GLU A 30 24.77 1.52 -3.35
CA GLU A 30 23.54 2.04 -2.74
C GLU A 30 22.63 0.91 -2.24
N LEU A 31 22.52 -0.20 -2.99
CA LEU A 31 21.79 -1.39 -2.53
C LEU A 31 22.40 -1.99 -1.26
N ALA A 32 23.74 -2.06 -1.17
CA ALA A 32 24.42 -2.55 0.02
C ALA A 32 24.18 -1.62 1.22
N GLN A 33 24.23 -0.30 1.01
CA GLN A 33 23.93 0.69 2.05
C GLN A 33 22.45 0.74 2.44
N ALA A 34 21.56 0.18 1.62
CA ALA A 34 20.14 0.11 1.92
C ALA A 34 19.79 -1.01 2.90
N TYR A 35 20.72 -1.94 3.17
CA TYR A 35 20.52 -2.98 4.16
C TYR A 35 20.26 -2.34 5.53
N GLY A 36 19.23 -2.80 6.24
CA GLY A 36 18.90 -2.20 7.53
C GLY A 36 18.04 -0.95 7.48
N ARG A 37 17.95 -0.25 6.33
CA ARG A 37 17.13 0.96 6.20
C ARG A 37 15.65 0.63 6.31
N THR A 38 14.86 1.65 6.63
CA THR A 38 13.40 1.58 6.70
C THR A 38 12.76 2.44 5.61
N ILE A 39 11.51 2.17 5.29
CA ILE A 39 10.66 3.05 4.50
C ILE A 39 9.52 3.53 5.41
N PRO A 40 9.24 4.84 5.49
CA PRO A 40 8.11 5.32 6.27
C PRO A 40 6.79 4.69 5.82
N ASP A 41 5.94 4.38 6.79
CA ASP A 41 4.58 3.95 6.51
C ASP A 41 3.83 5.02 5.72
N LEU A 42 3.07 4.57 4.72
CA LEU A 42 2.06 5.40 4.09
C LEU A 42 0.71 5.08 4.73
N ILE A 43 0.38 5.76 5.81
CA ILE A 43 -0.78 5.42 6.64
C ILE A 43 -1.53 6.67 7.11
N ALA A 44 -2.86 6.59 7.11
CA ALA A 44 -3.77 7.60 7.63
C ALA A 44 -4.91 6.94 8.42
N PRO A 45 -5.64 7.69 9.27
CA PRO A 45 -6.85 7.16 9.91
C PRO A 45 -7.95 6.84 8.88
N GLY A 46 -8.76 5.81 9.14
CA GLY A 46 -9.99 5.53 8.40
C GLY A 46 -9.80 5.05 6.96
N LEU A 47 -8.63 4.49 6.63
CA LEU A 47 -8.37 3.90 5.31
C LEU A 47 -9.34 2.74 5.02
N ASP A 48 -9.68 2.53 3.76
CA ASP A 48 -10.43 1.35 3.37
C ASP A 48 -9.58 0.10 3.35
N VAL A 49 -8.33 0.21 2.90
CA VAL A 49 -7.35 -0.88 2.92
C VAL A 49 -5.99 -0.38 3.36
N LEU A 50 -5.41 -1.01 4.38
CA LEU A 50 -3.99 -0.95 4.68
C LEU A 50 -3.32 -2.21 4.13
N PHE A 51 -2.55 -2.07 3.05
CA PHE A 51 -1.70 -3.14 2.54
C PHE A 51 -0.47 -3.28 3.44
N CYS A 52 -0.13 -4.51 3.80
CA CYS A 52 1.01 -4.83 4.63
C CYS A 52 1.95 -5.78 3.89
N GLY A 53 3.10 -5.28 3.45
CA GLY A 53 4.17 -6.11 2.91
C GLY A 53 4.89 -6.90 4.01
N ILE A 54 5.87 -7.71 3.59
CA ILE A 54 6.69 -8.49 4.52
C ILE A 54 7.74 -7.58 5.14
N ASN A 55 8.63 -7.06 4.30
CA ASN A 55 9.62 -6.07 4.62
C ASN A 55 10.14 -5.41 3.34
N PRO A 56 10.79 -4.24 3.43
CA PRO A 56 11.39 -3.60 2.26
C PRO A 56 12.50 -4.47 1.65
N GLY A 57 12.45 -4.68 0.33
CA GLY A 57 13.64 -5.15 -0.39
C GLY A 57 14.67 -4.03 -0.52
N LEU A 58 15.96 -4.38 -0.66
CA LEU A 58 17.05 -3.38 -0.80
C LEU A 58 16.80 -2.31 -1.86
N TYR A 59 16.19 -2.68 -3.00
CA TYR A 59 15.84 -1.70 -4.04
C TYR A 59 14.81 -0.68 -3.54
N SER A 60 13.71 -1.17 -2.96
CA SER A 60 12.66 -0.32 -2.40
C SER A 60 13.22 0.63 -1.35
N ALA A 61 14.07 0.12 -0.46
CA ALA A 61 14.71 0.90 0.60
C ALA A 61 15.73 1.91 0.05
N ALA A 62 16.49 1.56 -0.99
CA ALA A 62 17.44 2.48 -1.64
C ALA A 62 16.73 3.70 -2.24
N ILE A 63 15.54 3.52 -2.83
CA ILE A 63 14.77 4.62 -3.41
C ILE A 63 13.72 5.22 -2.47
N GLY A 64 13.56 4.66 -1.26
CA GLY A 64 12.56 5.08 -0.27
C GLY A 64 11.11 4.89 -0.72
N ARG A 65 10.82 3.92 -1.60
CA ARG A 65 9.48 3.69 -2.16
C ARG A 65 9.02 2.25 -2.01
N HIS A 66 7.75 2.09 -1.62
CA HIS A 66 7.11 0.79 -1.44
C HIS A 66 7.02 0.02 -2.76
N PHE A 67 7.29 -1.29 -2.70
CA PHE A 67 7.26 -2.18 -3.87
C PHE A 67 8.04 -1.64 -5.09
N GLY A 68 9.18 -0.98 -4.85
CA GLY A 68 9.89 -0.18 -5.84
C GLY A 68 10.68 -0.95 -6.91
N ARG A 69 11.02 -2.23 -6.66
CA ARG A 69 11.87 -3.01 -7.57
C ARG A 69 11.18 -3.22 -8.93
N PRO A 70 11.85 -2.95 -10.06
CA PRO A 70 11.34 -3.33 -11.37
C PRO A 70 10.96 -4.82 -11.42
N GLY A 71 9.78 -5.11 -11.97
CA GLY A 71 9.21 -6.46 -11.98
C GLY A 71 8.46 -6.87 -10.71
N ASN A 72 8.40 -6.01 -9.67
CA ASN A 72 7.39 -6.17 -8.63
C ASN A 72 6.01 -5.85 -9.21
N ARG A 73 5.02 -6.69 -8.92
CA ARG A 73 3.70 -6.64 -9.56
C ARG A 73 2.61 -6.03 -8.67
N PHE A 74 2.95 -5.44 -7.52
CA PHE A 74 1.98 -4.83 -6.61
C PHE A 74 1.20 -3.72 -7.33
N TRP A 75 1.90 -2.76 -7.92
CA TRP A 75 1.30 -1.62 -8.59
C TRP A 75 0.42 -2.02 -9.80
N PRO A 76 0.88 -2.90 -10.72
CA PRO A 76 0.01 -3.47 -11.76
C PRO A 76 -1.21 -4.20 -11.21
N ALA A 77 -1.06 -5.03 -10.16
CA ALA A 77 -2.17 -5.78 -9.59
C ALA A 77 -3.19 -4.88 -8.89
N LEU A 78 -2.72 -3.82 -8.21
CA LEU A 78 -3.57 -2.81 -7.59
C LEU A 78 -4.45 -2.11 -8.64
N HIS A 79 -3.83 -1.67 -9.74
CA HIS A 79 -4.57 -1.01 -10.82
C HIS A 79 -5.54 -1.97 -11.53
N ARG A 80 -5.06 -3.14 -11.97
CA ARG A 80 -5.89 -4.13 -12.68
C ARG A 80 -6.99 -4.71 -11.79
N GLY A 81 -6.77 -4.80 -10.49
CA GLY A 81 -7.78 -5.15 -9.49
C GLY A 81 -8.81 -4.05 -9.23
N GLY A 82 -8.68 -2.89 -9.87
CA GLY A 82 -9.67 -1.81 -9.83
C GLY A 82 -9.60 -0.91 -8.60
N PHE A 83 -8.49 -0.90 -7.86
CA PHE A 83 -8.29 0.01 -6.73
C PHE A 83 -7.89 1.42 -7.16
N THR A 84 -7.22 1.57 -8.30
CA THR A 84 -6.76 2.86 -8.81
C THR A 84 -7.22 3.08 -10.25
N PRO A 85 -7.62 4.30 -10.64
CA PRO A 85 -8.18 4.58 -11.97
C PRO A 85 -7.12 4.54 -13.09
N ARG A 86 -5.85 4.67 -12.72
CA ARG A 86 -4.69 4.53 -13.61
C ARG A 86 -3.62 3.66 -12.95
N LEU A 87 -2.65 3.22 -13.75
CA LEU A 87 -1.44 2.60 -13.23
C LEU A 87 -0.61 3.64 -12.48
N LEU A 88 -0.56 3.51 -11.15
CA LEU A 88 0.37 4.25 -10.30
C LEU A 88 1.73 3.54 -10.29
N GLY A 89 2.80 4.30 -10.05
CA GLY A 89 4.12 3.76 -9.76
C GLY A 89 4.59 4.01 -8.32
N PRO A 90 5.76 3.48 -7.94
CA PRO A 90 6.36 3.74 -6.62
C PRO A 90 6.51 5.25 -6.31
N THR A 91 6.75 6.09 -7.32
CA THR A 91 6.83 7.55 -7.18
C THR A 91 5.51 8.20 -6.82
N ASP A 92 4.41 7.58 -7.21
CA ASP A 92 3.04 8.08 -7.05
C ASP A 92 2.43 7.64 -5.71
N GLN A 93 3.18 6.93 -4.86
CA GLN A 93 2.64 6.25 -3.69
C GLN A 93 1.82 7.17 -2.77
N ALA A 94 2.19 8.46 -2.66
CA ALA A 94 1.46 9.42 -1.83
C ALA A 94 -0.01 9.59 -2.25
N GLU A 95 -0.34 9.39 -3.53
CA GLU A 95 -1.72 9.49 -4.04
C GLU A 95 -2.65 8.41 -3.47
N LEU A 96 -2.10 7.28 -2.99
CA LEU A 96 -2.90 6.19 -2.42
C LEU A 96 -3.79 6.65 -1.26
N LEU A 97 -3.32 7.59 -0.45
CA LEU A 97 -4.11 8.10 0.68
C LEU A 97 -5.41 8.77 0.21
N GLY A 98 -5.37 9.45 -0.95
CA GLY A 98 -6.57 10.03 -1.57
C GLY A 98 -7.58 8.99 -2.07
N TYR A 99 -7.14 7.75 -2.29
CA TYR A 99 -8.01 6.62 -2.64
C TYR A 99 -8.48 5.80 -1.43
N GLY A 100 -8.10 6.21 -0.21
CA GLY A 100 -8.37 5.45 1.01
C GLY A 100 -7.45 4.23 1.17
N LEU A 101 -6.28 4.24 0.53
CA LEU A 101 -5.34 3.12 0.53
C LEU A 101 -4.04 3.51 1.24
N GLY A 102 -3.47 2.58 2.01
CA GLY A 102 -2.18 2.76 2.68
C GLY A 102 -1.25 1.58 2.49
N ILE A 103 0.03 1.77 2.83
CA ILE A 103 1.06 0.73 2.80
C ILE A 103 1.90 0.78 4.07
N THR A 104 2.14 -0.39 4.66
CA THR A 104 3.10 -0.64 5.73
C THR A 104 3.81 -1.97 5.47
N ASP A 105 4.74 -2.37 6.34
CA ASP A 105 5.40 -3.68 6.33
C ASP A 105 5.33 -4.33 7.73
N LEU A 106 5.32 -5.67 7.78
CA LEU A 106 5.41 -6.43 9.03
C LEU A 106 6.74 -6.14 9.74
N VAL A 107 7.85 -6.19 8.99
CA VAL A 107 9.19 -5.91 9.50
C VAL A 107 9.76 -4.70 8.78
N GLU A 108 10.18 -3.70 9.56
CA GLU A 108 10.60 -2.39 9.04
C GLU A 108 11.96 -2.43 8.34
N ARG A 109 12.81 -3.39 8.74
CA ARG A 109 14.20 -3.49 8.29
C ARG A 109 14.29 -4.06 6.87
N ALA A 110 15.02 -3.36 6.00
CA ALA A 110 15.28 -3.84 4.66
C ALA A 110 16.29 -4.99 4.62
N THR A 111 16.01 -6.00 3.78
CA THR A 111 16.88 -7.16 3.52
C THR A 111 16.97 -7.45 2.02
N ALA A 112 17.92 -8.30 1.61
CA ALA A 112 17.99 -8.76 0.22
C ALA A 112 16.88 -9.76 -0.08
N ARG A 113 16.52 -10.57 0.91
CA ARG A 113 15.57 -11.66 0.84
C ARG A 113 14.68 -11.71 2.08
N ALA A 114 13.40 -12.04 1.90
CA ALA A 114 12.45 -12.13 3.01
C ALA A 114 12.80 -13.29 3.96
N GLU A 115 13.52 -14.30 3.47
CA GLU A 115 14.00 -15.46 4.24
C GLU A 115 15.06 -15.10 5.28
N GLU A 116 15.63 -13.89 5.22
CA GLU A 116 16.55 -13.39 6.26
C GLU A 116 15.83 -12.98 7.55
N LEU A 117 14.49 -12.88 7.52
CA LEU A 117 13.70 -12.52 8.69
C LEU A 117 13.51 -13.72 9.59
N THR A 118 13.75 -13.50 10.88
CA THR A 118 13.49 -14.53 11.91
C THR A 118 11.99 -14.65 12.21
N PRO A 119 11.54 -15.82 12.72
CA PRO A 119 10.16 -15.97 13.20
C PRO A 119 9.79 -14.95 14.28
N ASP A 120 10.72 -14.58 15.16
CA ASP A 120 10.51 -13.60 16.22
C ASP A 120 10.33 -12.19 15.65
N GLU A 121 11.12 -11.79 14.65
CA GLU A 121 10.92 -10.52 13.94
C GLU A 121 9.53 -10.45 13.30
N LEU A 122 9.06 -11.54 12.70
CA LEU A 122 7.72 -11.63 12.09
C LEU A 122 6.61 -11.58 13.15
N ALA A 123 6.77 -12.28 14.28
CA ALA A 123 5.80 -12.26 15.38
C ALA A 123 5.70 -10.87 16.03
N GLU A 124 6.84 -10.20 16.26
CA GLU A 124 6.87 -8.79 16.67
C GLU A 124 6.22 -7.88 15.62
N GLY A 125 6.48 -8.14 14.33
CA GLY A 125 5.82 -7.45 13.22
C GLY A 125 4.29 -7.56 13.26
N GLY A 126 3.76 -8.75 13.57
CA GLY A 126 2.32 -8.95 13.76
C GLY A 126 1.75 -8.12 14.91
N ARG A 127 2.47 -8.04 16.05
CA ARG A 127 2.09 -7.20 17.20
C ARG A 127 2.11 -5.71 16.85
N ARG A 128 3.12 -5.24 16.14
CA ARG A 128 3.21 -3.85 15.65
C ARG A 128 2.08 -3.53 14.66
N LEU A 129 1.79 -4.43 13.72
CA LEU A 129 0.68 -4.25 12.78
C LEU A 129 -0.65 -4.13 13.53
N LEU A 130 -0.91 -4.99 14.52
CA LEU A 130 -2.12 -4.89 15.34
C LEU A 130 -2.23 -3.53 16.04
N ALA A 131 -1.12 -2.99 16.57
CA ALA A 131 -1.10 -1.66 17.19
C ALA A 131 -1.43 -0.54 16.17
N LYS A 132 -0.84 -0.60 14.97
CA LYS A 132 -1.16 0.35 13.87
C LYS A 132 -2.64 0.26 13.50
N VAL A 133 -3.19 -0.94 13.40
CA VAL A 133 -4.60 -1.15 13.04
C VAL A 133 -5.54 -0.60 14.09
N ARG A 134 -5.28 -0.83 15.38
CA ARG A 134 -6.08 -0.25 16.48
C ARG A 134 -6.04 1.28 16.47
N ARG A 135 -4.88 1.87 16.17
CA ARG A 135 -4.68 3.32 16.13
C ARG A 135 -5.38 3.96 14.93
N HIS A 136 -5.18 3.41 13.74
CA HIS A 136 -5.61 4.02 12.48
C HIS A 136 -6.98 3.54 12.01
N ARG A 137 -7.48 2.43 12.55
CA ARG A 137 -8.80 1.84 12.26
C ARG A 137 -9.09 1.73 10.75
N PRO A 138 -8.21 1.11 9.95
CA PRO A 138 -8.57 0.80 8.57
C PRO A 138 -9.76 -0.17 8.55
N ALA A 139 -10.60 -0.11 7.52
CA ALA A 139 -11.70 -1.06 7.35
C ALA A 139 -11.18 -2.47 7.04
N TRP A 140 -10.11 -2.57 6.24
CA TRP A 140 -9.44 -3.81 5.90
C TRP A 140 -7.92 -3.72 6.03
N VAL A 141 -7.31 -4.85 6.37
CA VAL A 141 -5.87 -5.07 6.30
C VAL A 141 -5.60 -6.19 5.31
N ALA A 142 -4.70 -5.97 4.36
CA ALA A 142 -4.32 -6.96 3.37
C ALA A 142 -2.83 -7.31 3.53
N VAL A 143 -2.53 -8.47 4.12
CA VAL A 143 -1.15 -8.94 4.28
C VAL A 143 -0.69 -9.62 2.99
N VAL A 144 0.38 -9.08 2.40
CA VAL A 144 0.88 -9.43 1.07
C VAL A 144 2.01 -10.45 1.21
N GLY A 145 1.64 -11.72 1.32
CA GLY A 145 2.57 -12.84 1.49
C GLY A 145 2.11 -13.83 2.55
N VAL A 146 1.55 -14.97 2.10
CA VAL A 146 0.97 -15.98 2.99
C VAL A 146 1.97 -16.58 3.98
N THR A 147 3.22 -16.84 3.58
CA THR A 147 4.20 -17.46 4.48
C THR A 147 4.53 -16.56 5.67
N ALA A 148 4.81 -15.28 5.41
CA ALA A 148 5.05 -14.30 6.47
C ALA A 148 3.83 -14.14 7.37
N TYR A 149 2.63 -14.07 6.79
CA TYR A 149 1.37 -14.03 7.55
C TYR A 149 1.22 -15.23 8.49
N ARG A 150 1.45 -16.45 7.99
CA ARG A 150 1.33 -17.69 8.79
C ARG A 150 2.23 -17.66 10.01
N VAL A 151 3.47 -17.16 9.86
CA VAL A 151 4.43 -17.06 10.96
C VAL A 151 4.05 -15.93 11.92
N ALA A 152 3.80 -14.72 11.39
CA ALA A 152 3.51 -13.52 12.19
C ALA A 152 2.27 -13.65 13.08
N PHE A 153 1.29 -14.46 12.68
CA PHE A 153 0.02 -14.64 13.39
C PHE A 153 -0.21 -16.07 13.92
N ASP A 154 0.82 -16.93 13.88
CA ASP A 154 0.74 -18.36 14.23
C ASP A 154 -0.48 -19.08 13.57
N ARG A 155 -0.68 -18.81 12.28
CA ARG A 155 -1.79 -19.38 11.49
C ARG A 155 -1.28 -20.37 10.46
N ARG A 156 -0.63 -21.45 10.89
CA ARG A 156 0.06 -22.43 10.00
C ARG A 156 -0.72 -22.91 8.78
N ARG A 157 -2.06 -22.99 8.88
CA ARG A 157 -2.95 -23.48 7.81
C ARG A 157 -3.71 -22.37 7.06
N ALA A 158 -3.40 -21.10 7.31
CA ALA A 158 -4.09 -20.01 6.63
C ALA A 158 -3.97 -20.11 5.10
N ALA A 159 -5.10 -19.89 4.43
CA ALA A 159 -5.18 -19.79 2.98
C ALA A 159 -5.14 -18.33 2.54
N LEU A 160 -4.96 -18.12 1.24
CA LEU A 160 -5.19 -16.81 0.61
C LEU A 160 -6.67 -16.44 0.69
N GLY A 161 -6.95 -15.15 0.61
CA GLY A 161 -8.31 -14.62 0.70
C GLY A 161 -8.66 -14.07 2.08
N ARG A 162 -9.95 -13.86 2.30
CA ARG A 162 -10.52 -13.37 3.57
C ARG A 162 -10.23 -14.32 4.73
N GLN A 163 -9.79 -13.76 5.85
CA GLN A 163 -9.59 -14.48 7.11
C GLN A 163 -10.81 -14.28 8.02
N PRO A 164 -11.24 -15.31 8.78
CA PRO A 164 -12.47 -15.23 9.57
C PRO A 164 -12.36 -14.32 10.81
N GLU A 165 -11.20 -14.23 11.45
CA GLU A 165 -11.04 -13.55 12.74
C GLU A 165 -10.84 -12.02 12.65
N GLY A 166 -10.53 -11.50 11.46
CA GLY A 166 -10.14 -10.09 11.30
C GLY A 166 -8.82 -9.73 12.03
N LEU A 167 -8.52 -8.43 12.13
CA LEU A 167 -7.36 -7.92 12.87
C LEU A 167 -7.73 -6.60 13.55
N GLY A 168 -7.76 -6.56 14.89
CA GLY A 168 -7.92 -5.31 15.63
C GLY A 168 -9.17 -4.49 15.28
N GLY A 169 -10.26 -5.15 14.87
CA GLY A 169 -11.51 -4.51 14.42
C GLY A 169 -11.61 -4.31 12.90
N ALA A 170 -10.52 -4.51 12.15
CA ALA A 170 -10.52 -4.51 10.69
C ALA A 170 -10.84 -5.90 10.13
N GLY A 171 -11.43 -5.96 8.94
CA GLY A 171 -11.40 -7.18 8.14
C GLY A 171 -9.96 -7.52 7.76
N LEU A 172 -9.67 -8.81 7.58
CA LEU A 172 -8.31 -9.29 7.28
C LEU A 172 -8.31 -10.13 6.02
N TRP A 173 -7.34 -9.87 5.15
CA TRP A 173 -7.16 -10.54 3.88
C TRP A 173 -5.69 -10.94 3.70
N VAL A 174 -5.45 -12.10 3.08
CA VAL A 174 -4.10 -12.56 2.74
C VAL A 174 -3.98 -12.63 1.22
N LEU A 175 -3.02 -11.88 0.69
CA LEU A 175 -2.73 -11.80 -0.74
C LEU A 175 -1.44 -12.56 -1.08
N PRO A 176 -1.28 -13.03 -2.33
CA PRO A 176 -0.03 -13.62 -2.77
C PRO A 176 1.09 -12.58 -2.83
N ASN A 177 2.34 -13.01 -2.70
CA ASN A 177 3.49 -12.11 -2.81
C ASN A 177 3.66 -11.63 -4.27
N PRO A 178 3.68 -10.31 -4.54
CA PRO A 178 3.75 -9.73 -5.88
C PRO A 178 5.15 -9.71 -6.48
N SER A 179 6.18 -10.11 -5.72
CA SER A 179 7.56 -10.22 -6.21
C SER A 179 7.60 -10.97 -7.53
N GLY A 180 8.32 -10.45 -8.53
CA GLY A 180 8.48 -11.12 -9.83
C GLY A 180 9.15 -12.51 -9.75
N LEU A 181 9.79 -12.83 -8.62
CA LEU A 181 10.36 -14.15 -8.35
C LEU A 181 9.30 -15.21 -8.00
N ASN A 182 8.08 -14.79 -7.62
CA ASN A 182 6.98 -15.71 -7.35
C ASN A 182 6.34 -16.19 -8.67
N ALA A 183 6.84 -17.30 -9.20
CA ALA A 183 6.38 -17.88 -10.47
C ALA A 183 4.96 -18.50 -10.38
N HIS A 184 4.44 -18.78 -9.18
CA HIS A 184 3.14 -19.43 -9.00
C HIS A 184 1.94 -18.54 -9.34
N TYR A 185 2.14 -17.22 -9.36
CA TYR A 185 1.10 -16.26 -9.69
C TYR A 185 1.43 -15.56 -11.00
N THR A 186 0.58 -15.71 -12.01
CA THR A 186 0.61 -14.86 -13.19
C THR A 186 0.18 -13.45 -12.82
N PRO A 187 0.55 -12.41 -13.59
CA PRO A 187 0.06 -11.06 -13.37
C PRO A 187 -1.47 -10.96 -13.29
N ASP A 188 -2.18 -11.73 -14.12
CA ASP A 188 -3.65 -11.69 -14.17
C ASP A 188 -4.25 -12.35 -12.93
N ARG A 189 -3.77 -13.53 -12.51
CA ARG A 189 -4.22 -14.16 -11.27
C ARG A 189 -3.94 -13.30 -10.04
N LEU A 190 -2.83 -12.57 -10.03
CA LEU A 190 -2.55 -11.63 -8.94
C LEU A 190 -3.57 -10.47 -8.97
N ALA A 191 -3.89 -9.92 -10.15
CA ALA A 191 -4.93 -8.91 -10.28
C ALA A 191 -6.31 -9.41 -9.83
N ASP A 192 -6.68 -10.65 -10.16
CA ASP A 192 -7.95 -11.27 -9.73
C ASP A 192 -8.06 -11.29 -8.20
N THR A 193 -6.99 -11.67 -7.48
CA THR A 193 -7.01 -11.66 -6.00
C THR A 193 -7.17 -10.26 -5.41
N PHE A 194 -6.68 -9.21 -6.09
CA PHE A 194 -6.92 -7.82 -5.69
C PHE A 194 -8.36 -7.40 -6.00
N ALA A 195 -8.91 -7.82 -7.15
CA ALA A 195 -10.29 -7.55 -7.52
C ALA A 195 -11.31 -8.17 -6.54
N GLU A 196 -11.04 -9.39 -6.06
CA GLU A 196 -11.83 -10.05 -5.02
C GLU A 196 -11.87 -9.22 -3.72
N LEU A 197 -10.71 -8.77 -3.24
CA LEU A 197 -10.64 -7.89 -2.07
C LEU A 197 -11.41 -6.58 -2.32
N ARG A 198 -11.21 -5.97 -3.49
CA ARG A 198 -11.85 -4.71 -3.89
C ARG A 198 -13.38 -4.84 -3.88
N ALA A 199 -13.93 -5.93 -4.37
CA ALA A 199 -15.37 -6.19 -4.35
C ALA A 199 -15.95 -6.17 -2.92
N VAL A 200 -15.27 -6.80 -1.96
CA VAL A 200 -15.70 -6.83 -0.56
C VAL A 200 -15.56 -5.46 0.11
N VAL A 201 -14.48 -4.73 -0.17
CA VAL A 201 -14.25 -3.37 0.34
C VAL A 201 -15.37 -2.42 -0.10
N HIS A 202 -15.77 -2.49 -1.38
CA HIS A 202 -16.85 -1.66 -1.92
C HIS A 202 -18.23 -2.02 -1.35
N ALA A 203 -18.57 -3.31 -1.26
CA ALA A 203 -19.82 -3.73 -0.64
C ALA A 203 -19.95 -3.20 0.80
N GLY A 204 -18.87 -3.26 1.59
CA GLY A 204 -18.85 -2.72 2.95
C GLY A 204 -18.92 -1.20 3.04
N ARG A 205 -18.46 -0.45 2.02
CA ARG A 205 -18.64 1.02 1.96
C ARG A 205 -20.10 1.39 1.77
N ASP A 206 -20.80 0.70 0.88
CA ASP A 206 -22.22 0.97 0.60
C ASP A 206 -23.08 0.74 1.85
N GLU A 207 -22.78 -0.32 2.61
CA GLU A 207 -23.45 -0.61 3.88
C GLU A 207 -23.18 0.48 4.93
N ARG A 208 -21.92 0.90 5.11
CA ARG A 208 -21.56 2.00 6.04
C ARG A 208 -22.26 3.31 5.66
N GLY A 209 -22.30 3.64 4.37
CA GLY A 209 -22.97 4.82 3.84
C GLY A 209 -24.49 4.80 4.11
N ARG A 210 -25.15 3.64 3.95
CA ARG A 210 -26.58 3.48 4.29
C ARG A 210 -26.85 3.61 5.79
N SER A 211 -26.00 3.04 6.64
CA SER A 211 -26.17 3.13 8.11
C SER A 211 -25.88 4.52 8.68
N GLY A 212 -25.00 5.31 8.04
CA GLY A 212 -24.70 6.69 8.46
C GLY A 212 -25.75 7.72 7.99
N GLY A 213 -26.52 7.42 6.94
CA GLY A 213 -27.58 8.30 6.43
C GLY A 213 -28.93 8.18 7.15
N ALA A 214 -29.12 7.17 8.01
CA ALA A 214 -30.38 6.92 8.71
C ALA A 214 -30.56 7.73 10.01
N VAL A 215 -29.61 8.60 10.35
CA VAL A 215 -29.66 9.44 11.56
C VAL A 215 -29.65 10.89 11.10
N HIS A 216 -30.78 11.47 10.67
CA HIS A 216 -31.05 12.94 10.61
C HIS A 216 -32.50 13.24 10.15
N SER A 217 -33.47 12.47 10.63
CA SER A 217 -34.89 12.87 10.54
C SER A 217 -35.61 12.43 11.81
N GLY A 218 -35.59 13.29 12.83
CA GLY A 218 -36.30 13.06 14.08
C GLY A 218 -36.07 14.14 15.12
N SER A 219 -36.93 15.17 15.06
CA SER A 219 -37.32 16.14 16.10
C SER A 219 -36.39 17.32 16.40
#